data_AF-A0A971GSV4-F1
#
_entry.id   AF-A0A971GSV4-F1
#
_cell.length_a   1.000
_cell.length_b   1.000
_cell.length_c   1.000
_cell.angle_alpha   90.00
_cell.angle_beta   90.00
_cell.angle_gamma   90.00
#
_symmetry.space_group_name_H-M   'P 1'
#
loop_
_entity.id
_entity.type
_entity.pdbx_description
1 polymer ?
#
loop_
_entity_poly.entity_id
_entity_poly.type
_entity_poly.pdbx_seq_one_letter_code
_entity_poly.pdbx_strand_id
1 'polypeptide(L)'
;MKRNRKKVSVLIFVCLGLLLSLPWIAAGQDIRYDTLDYHVDLTVRENNSFVVQETIIVDFHSPAHGIYRYITTGGEVFYRDDSGELKSISGRLHIGAVDAGDVPVLQSRESENVVIRLGSADETVTGRQVYTLRYEAEAYDDGVPEFDQVYWDLIPTGWETPIEQASFRIEMPRAFDDAKLEWIIGSVGSGRTGEVSWSKDGNIITGKLDRSLYAYEGVTLRILLPEGYFSGERTDTWMAAVAGLLGMAAALGAFLLFLRFGKDKKVIPVVEFYPPDDLSPAEVGYILNGTANTKDVLSLIPYFAHKGYMEIRRLDPEKRFFGKDVESFELHKMKDLPQSAPQYQKVFFDGLFSFGDPINTKEIPKEFGDTFKASQDFLASHFNKNSKKRVYHTSSMIATGAGCLLTFVPMAALFVALGLAVLAPEIQGALILAALASFVIALLSTIFMRKRTEYSAELMGRLKGFKNFIKVADLDRIKTLVHEDPQYFYNVLPYAYVFGLTDEWMRNFEGLEVQPPSWYTGNVGAFHMLYLMNSINTIADTLPTAPPADKSSFGGGGSFGGGFSGGGFGGGGGGAW
;
A
#
# COMPACT_ATOMS: atom_id res chain seq x y z
N MET A 1 -11.73 -2.74 -45.78
CA MET A 1 -12.21 -1.85 -44.69
C MET A 1 -11.07 -1.22 -43.87
N LYS A 2 -10.17 -0.42 -44.46
CA LYS A 2 -9.07 0.25 -43.72
C LYS A 2 -8.85 1.73 -44.07
N ARG A 3 -9.76 2.37 -44.83
CA ARG A 3 -9.59 3.75 -45.32
C ARG A 3 -10.51 4.82 -44.69
N ASN A 4 -11.43 4.44 -43.79
CA ASN A 4 -12.37 5.39 -43.15
C ASN A 4 -12.13 5.69 -41.67
N ARG A 5 -11.22 4.99 -40.96
CA ARG A 5 -10.96 5.28 -39.53
C ARG A 5 -10.10 6.53 -39.29
N LYS A 6 -9.21 6.90 -40.22
CA LYS A 6 -8.36 8.10 -40.06
C LYS A 6 -9.10 9.43 -40.23
N LYS A 7 -10.23 9.47 -40.96
CA LYS A 7 -11.02 10.70 -41.13
C LYS A 7 -11.95 10.97 -39.95
N VAL A 8 -12.43 9.92 -39.25
CA VAL A 8 -13.26 10.06 -38.05
C VAL A 8 -12.42 10.51 -36.85
N SER A 9 -11.18 10.03 -36.70
CA SER A 9 -10.29 10.47 -35.62
C SER A 9 -9.82 11.93 -35.77
N VAL A 10 -9.64 12.42 -37.01
CA VAL A 10 -9.26 13.82 -37.26
C VAL A 10 -10.46 14.76 -37.04
N LEU A 11 -11.68 14.33 -37.38
CA LEU A 11 -12.89 15.14 -37.13
C LEU A 11 -13.21 15.24 -35.62
N ILE A 12 -12.97 14.17 -34.85
CA ILE A 12 -13.13 14.18 -33.39
C ILE A 12 -12.06 15.06 -32.73
N PHE A 13 -10.81 15.05 -33.20
CA PHE A 13 -9.76 15.94 -32.67
C PHE A 13 -9.97 17.42 -33.03
N VAL A 14 -10.56 17.73 -34.20
CA VAL A 14 -10.89 19.11 -34.56
C VAL A 14 -12.11 19.62 -33.80
N CYS A 15 -13.10 18.77 -33.50
CA CYS A 15 -14.22 19.14 -32.61
C CYS A 15 -13.79 19.26 -31.14
N LEU A 16 -12.84 18.44 -30.66
CA LEU A 16 -12.29 18.57 -29.29
C LEU A 16 -11.39 19.82 -29.17
N GLY A 17 -10.64 20.17 -30.23
CA GLY A 17 -9.82 21.38 -30.28
C GLY A 17 -10.63 22.68 -30.36
N LEU A 18 -11.81 22.65 -31.01
CA LEU A 18 -12.74 23.78 -31.06
C LEU A 18 -13.60 23.93 -29.79
N LEU A 19 -13.78 22.86 -29.01
CA LEU A 19 -14.37 22.92 -27.66
C LEU A 19 -13.38 23.47 -26.62
N LEU A 20 -12.07 23.41 -26.90
CA LEU A 20 -10.99 23.98 -26.06
C LEU A 20 -10.57 25.40 -26.47
N SER A 21 -11.15 25.95 -27.55
CA SER A 21 -10.88 27.31 -28.03
C SER A 21 -12.08 28.25 -27.90
N LEU A 22 -13.11 27.87 -27.14
CA LEU A 22 -13.97 28.90 -26.56
C LEU A 22 -13.04 29.72 -25.65
N PRO A 23 -12.92 31.04 -25.84
CA PRO A 23 -12.42 31.87 -24.76
C PRO A 23 -13.23 31.43 -23.54
N TRP A 24 -12.55 31.09 -22.44
CA TRP A 24 -13.18 31.31 -21.16
C TRP A 24 -13.65 32.76 -21.24
N ILE A 25 -14.93 32.96 -21.48
CA ILE A 25 -15.57 34.15 -20.97
C ILE A 25 -15.27 33.97 -19.50
N ALA A 26 -14.23 34.68 -19.03
CA ALA A 26 -14.19 35.10 -17.66
C ALA A 26 -15.57 35.76 -17.52
N ALA A 27 -16.53 35.00 -16.99
CA ALA A 27 -17.73 35.58 -16.47
C ALA A 27 -17.15 36.67 -15.57
N GLY A 28 -17.37 37.93 -15.94
CA GLY A 28 -17.02 39.02 -15.04
C GLY A 28 -17.62 38.59 -13.73
N GLN A 29 -16.77 38.34 -12.73
CA GLN A 29 -17.20 38.12 -11.36
C GLN A 29 -18.11 39.32 -11.10
N ASP A 30 -19.42 39.07 -11.09
CA ASP A 30 -20.39 40.09 -10.74
C ASP A 30 -20.20 40.25 -9.24
N ILE A 31 -19.19 41.06 -8.88
CA ILE A 31 -18.78 41.28 -7.49
C ILE A 31 -20.02 41.82 -6.80
N ARG A 32 -20.62 40.96 -5.96
CA ARG A 32 -21.95 41.21 -5.40
C ARG A 32 -21.92 42.23 -4.26
N TYR A 33 -20.73 42.60 -3.80
CA TYR A 33 -20.54 43.43 -2.62
C TYR A 33 -19.19 44.17 -2.62
N ASP A 34 -19.10 45.26 -1.87
CA ASP A 34 -17.83 45.91 -1.53
C ASP A 34 -17.47 45.65 -0.06
N THR A 35 -16.17 45.61 0.25
CA THR A 35 -15.68 45.50 1.65
C THR A 35 -15.26 46.87 2.17
N LEU A 36 -16.08 47.43 3.06
CA LEU A 36 -15.90 48.79 3.58
C LEU A 36 -14.88 48.84 4.72
N ASP A 37 -14.90 47.86 5.62
CA ASP A 37 -14.00 47.80 6.76
C ASP A 37 -13.69 46.35 7.15
N TYR A 38 -12.43 46.09 7.50
CA TYR A 38 -11.97 44.82 8.02
C TYR A 38 -11.10 45.08 9.26
N HIS A 39 -11.66 44.79 10.43
CA HIS A 39 -10.95 44.88 11.70
C HIS A 39 -10.60 43.50 12.25
N VAL A 40 -9.38 43.33 12.79
CA VAL A 40 -8.94 42.10 13.44
C VAL A 40 -8.39 42.33 14.84
N ASP A 41 -9.04 41.71 15.82
CA ASP A 41 -8.51 41.54 17.18
C ASP A 41 -7.83 40.16 17.27
N LEU A 42 -6.51 40.16 17.51
CA LEU A 42 -5.70 38.95 17.66
C LEU A 42 -5.13 38.88 19.07
N THR A 43 -5.47 37.86 19.84
CA THR A 43 -4.82 37.59 21.13
C THR A 43 -3.94 36.35 21.02
N VAL A 44 -2.63 36.53 21.21
CA VAL A 44 -1.64 35.45 21.19
C VAL A 44 -1.48 34.92 22.61
N ARG A 45 -1.54 33.59 22.80
CA ARG A 45 -1.41 32.91 24.10
C ARG A 45 -0.02 32.28 24.27
N GLU A 46 0.31 31.94 25.52
CA GLU A 46 1.61 31.32 25.87
C GLU A 46 1.86 29.98 25.19
N ASN A 47 0.83 29.25 24.78
CA ASN A 47 0.92 27.95 24.11
C ASN A 47 0.89 28.04 22.58
N ASN A 48 1.25 29.19 22.01
CA ASN A 48 1.19 29.47 20.58
C ASN A 48 -0.21 29.26 19.96
N SER A 49 -1.27 29.49 20.74
CA SER A 49 -2.64 29.56 20.22
C SER A 49 -3.13 31.00 20.11
N PHE A 50 -4.00 31.22 19.14
CA PHE A 50 -4.53 32.52 18.76
C PHE A 50 -6.03 32.55 19.01
N VAL A 51 -6.50 33.57 19.73
CA VAL A 51 -7.92 33.94 19.71
C VAL A 51 -8.08 35.03 18.69
N VAL A 52 -8.79 34.74 17.62
CA VAL A 52 -9.00 35.68 16.52
C VAL A 52 -10.45 36.12 16.56
N GLN A 53 -10.66 37.43 16.52
CA GLN A 53 -11.96 38.02 16.27
C GLN A 53 -11.86 38.96 15.08
N GLU A 54 -12.62 38.67 14.03
CA GLU A 54 -12.67 39.46 12.82
C GLU A 54 -14.03 40.18 12.78
N THR A 55 -14.02 41.47 12.46
CA THR A 55 -15.23 42.25 12.17
C THR A 55 -15.14 42.77 10.74
N ILE A 56 -16.05 42.30 9.90
CA ILE A 56 -16.04 42.53 8.45
C ILE A 56 -17.32 43.26 8.08
N ILE A 57 -17.18 44.48 7.57
CA ILE A 57 -18.30 45.30 7.10
C ILE A 57 -18.34 45.25 5.59
N VAL A 58 -19.43 44.72 5.05
CA VAL A 58 -19.65 44.59 3.60
C VAL A 58 -20.92 45.33 3.19
N ASP A 59 -20.99 45.77 1.94
CA ASP A 59 -22.19 46.36 1.34
C ASP A 59 -22.61 45.58 0.10
N PHE A 60 -23.74 44.86 0.17
CA PHE A 60 -24.23 44.01 -0.92
C PHE A 60 -25.06 44.81 -1.93
N HIS A 61 -24.58 44.88 -3.17
CA HIS A 61 -25.27 45.51 -4.30
C HIS A 61 -26.32 44.60 -4.96
N SER A 62 -26.27 43.30 -4.68
CA SER A 62 -27.22 42.29 -5.15
C SER A 62 -27.54 41.27 -4.04
N PRO A 63 -28.69 40.60 -4.07
CA PRO A 63 -29.05 39.61 -3.05
C PRO A 63 -27.99 38.51 -2.89
N ALA A 64 -27.56 38.30 -1.64
CA ALA A 64 -26.63 37.24 -1.25
C ALA A 64 -27.08 36.61 0.08
N HIS A 65 -26.74 35.36 0.31
CA HIS A 65 -27.00 34.62 1.56
C HIS A 65 -26.03 35.00 2.69
N GLY A 66 -24.83 35.47 2.32
CA GLY A 66 -23.86 36.06 3.23
C GLY A 66 -22.44 35.97 2.69
N ILE A 67 -21.46 35.69 3.55
CA ILE A 67 -20.04 35.59 3.15
C ILE A 67 -19.42 34.22 3.48
N TYR A 68 -18.42 33.84 2.69
CA TYR A 68 -17.46 32.80 3.01
C TYR A 68 -16.20 33.43 3.62
N ARG A 69 -15.63 32.73 4.60
CA ARG A 69 -14.29 32.99 5.14
C ARG A 69 -13.50 31.68 5.12
N TYR A 70 -12.40 31.67 4.37
CA TYR A 70 -11.49 30.53 4.24
C TYR A 70 -10.25 30.75 5.11
N ILE A 71 -9.96 29.83 6.04
CA ILE A 71 -8.78 29.88 6.89
C ILE A 71 -7.84 28.75 6.49
N THR A 72 -6.66 29.10 5.97
CA THR A 72 -5.64 28.14 5.56
C THR A 72 -5.00 27.48 6.78
N THR A 73 -5.03 26.15 6.84
CA THR A 73 -4.57 25.36 7.99
C THR A 73 -3.17 24.78 7.85
N GLY A 74 -2.54 24.92 6.69
CA GLY A 74 -1.16 24.47 6.45
C GLY A 74 -0.47 25.33 5.40
N GLY A 75 0.84 25.56 5.58
CA GLY A 75 1.65 26.37 4.65
C GLY A 75 3.15 26.25 4.91
N GLU A 76 3.97 26.68 3.97
CA GLU A 76 5.43 26.78 4.13
C GLU A 76 5.85 28.24 4.27
N VAL A 77 6.51 28.54 5.39
CA VAL A 77 7.14 29.83 5.64
C VAL A 77 8.63 29.69 5.33
N PHE A 78 9.11 30.40 4.32
CA PHE A 78 10.53 30.40 3.96
C PHE A 78 11.26 31.49 4.73
N TYR A 79 12.42 31.15 5.31
CA TYR A 79 13.30 32.10 5.97
C TYR A 79 14.76 31.85 5.57
N ARG A 80 15.63 32.82 5.81
CA ARG A 80 17.07 32.63 5.70
C ARG A 80 17.66 32.55 7.09
N ASP A 81 18.48 31.54 7.33
CA ASP A 81 19.22 31.45 8.58
C ASP A 81 20.45 32.38 8.59
N ASP A 82 21.18 32.39 9.70
CA ASP A 82 22.38 33.22 9.87
C ASP A 82 23.49 32.92 8.85
N SER A 83 23.47 31.75 8.20
CA SER A 83 24.41 31.36 7.14
C SER A 83 23.99 31.87 5.76
N GLY A 84 22.77 32.40 5.65
CA GLY A 84 22.14 32.85 4.40
C GLY A 84 21.46 31.72 3.62
N GLU A 85 21.46 30.49 4.14
CA GLU A 85 20.78 29.34 3.54
C GLU A 85 19.26 29.52 3.63
N LEU A 86 18.54 29.19 2.55
CA LEU A 86 17.09 29.26 2.52
C LEU A 86 16.53 27.99 3.19
N LYS A 87 15.84 28.16 4.31
CA LYS A 87 15.11 27.12 5.02
C LYS A 87 13.61 27.35 4.89
N SER A 88 12.81 26.30 5.11
CA SER A 88 11.36 26.39 5.21
C SER A 88 10.87 25.82 6.54
N ILE A 89 9.80 26.41 7.04
CA ILE A 89 9.07 26.00 8.23
C ILE A 89 7.69 25.59 7.75
N SER A 90 7.31 24.33 7.99
CA SER A 90 5.97 23.86 7.67
C SER A 90 5.05 24.19 8.83
N GLY A 91 4.25 25.24 8.68
CA GLY A 91 3.31 25.64 9.70
C GLY A 91 1.97 24.92 9.55
N ARG A 92 1.37 24.58 10.68
CA ARG A 92 0.09 23.86 10.77
C ARG A 92 -0.79 24.49 11.82
N LEU A 93 -2.09 24.56 11.55
CA LEU A 93 -3.11 25.07 12.46
C LEU A 93 -4.22 24.06 12.70
N HIS A 94 -4.65 23.99 13.95
CA HIS A 94 -5.96 23.44 14.29
C HIS A 94 -6.93 24.60 14.57
N ILE A 95 -7.99 24.72 13.75
CA ILE A 95 -9.05 25.71 13.96
C ILE A 95 -10.18 25.07 14.77
N GLY A 96 -10.51 25.69 15.91
CA GLY A 96 -11.62 25.32 16.77
C GLY A 96 -12.99 25.65 16.18
N ALA A 97 -14.02 25.61 17.03
CA ALA A 97 -15.36 26.03 16.66
C ALA A 97 -15.42 27.56 16.48
N VAL A 98 -16.20 28.00 15.49
CA VAL A 98 -16.42 29.42 15.18
C VAL A 98 -17.73 29.90 15.83
N ASP A 99 -17.66 31.02 16.53
CA ASP A 99 -18.80 31.74 17.08
C ASP A 99 -19.03 33.03 16.28
N ALA A 100 -20.26 33.27 15.82
CA ALA A 100 -20.64 34.49 15.10
C ALA A 100 -21.90 35.15 15.69
N GLY A 101 -22.17 34.91 16.97
CA GLY A 101 -23.37 35.41 17.65
C GLY A 101 -24.65 34.88 17.01
N ASP A 102 -25.53 35.79 16.59
CA ASP A 102 -26.83 35.45 15.99
C ASP A 102 -26.74 35.08 14.50
N VAL A 103 -25.59 35.28 13.84
CA VAL A 103 -25.42 34.94 12.42
C VAL A 103 -25.27 33.41 12.29
N PRO A 104 -26.07 32.73 11.44
CA PRO A 104 -25.91 31.31 11.22
C PRO A 104 -24.53 30.97 10.64
N VAL A 105 -23.89 29.93 11.19
CA VAL A 105 -22.56 29.46 10.79
C VAL A 105 -22.63 28.02 10.32
N LEU A 106 -22.01 27.73 9.18
CA LEU A 106 -21.66 26.37 8.77
C LEU A 106 -20.15 26.28 8.57
N GLN A 107 -19.49 25.40 9.34
CA GLN A 107 -18.06 25.14 9.25
C GLN A 107 -17.81 23.82 8.51
N SER A 108 -16.96 23.86 7.48
CA SER A 108 -16.54 22.69 6.70
C SER A 108 -15.02 22.69 6.46
N ARG A 109 -14.51 21.64 5.82
CA ARG A 109 -13.11 21.56 5.36
C ARG A 109 -13.06 21.33 3.86
N GLU A 110 -12.23 22.11 3.18
CA GLU A 110 -11.99 21.99 1.74
C GLU A 110 -10.48 22.11 1.47
N SER A 111 -9.86 21.02 1.01
CA SER A 111 -8.39 20.95 0.85
C SER A 111 -7.69 21.32 2.17
N GLU A 112 -6.72 22.23 2.13
CA GLU A 112 -5.99 22.77 3.29
C GLU A 112 -6.75 23.89 4.03
N ASN A 113 -8.02 24.18 3.70
CA ASN A 113 -8.80 25.24 4.32
C ASN A 113 -9.89 24.73 5.26
N VAL A 114 -10.09 25.46 6.35
CA VAL A 114 -11.38 25.47 7.06
C VAL A 114 -12.23 26.57 6.44
N VAL A 115 -13.43 26.20 5.97
CA VAL A 115 -14.36 27.13 5.31
C VAL A 115 -15.50 27.44 6.25
N ILE A 116 -15.68 28.73 6.52
CA ILE A 116 -16.72 29.26 7.38
C ILE A 116 -17.73 29.96 6.47
N ARG A 117 -18.93 29.43 6.42
CA ARG A 117 -20.05 30.03 5.69
C ARG A 117 -20.94 30.77 6.69
N LEU A 118 -20.98 32.09 6.57
CA LEU A 118 -21.73 33.02 7.43
C LEU A 118 -22.98 33.48 6.70
N GLY A 119 -24.15 33.36 7.34
CA GLY A 119 -25.44 33.77 6.79
C GLY A 119 -26.44 32.63 6.62
N SER A 120 -27.67 32.96 6.20
CA SER A 120 -28.78 32.01 6.12
C SER A 120 -28.90 31.39 4.72
N ALA A 121 -29.09 30.08 4.64
CA ALA A 121 -29.38 29.42 3.37
C ALA A 121 -30.80 29.69 2.85
N ASP A 122 -31.70 30.13 3.73
CA ASP A 122 -33.12 30.33 3.45
C ASP A 122 -33.47 31.81 3.19
N GLU A 123 -32.56 32.73 3.51
CA GLU A 123 -32.77 34.17 3.40
C GLU A 123 -31.62 34.85 2.66
N THR A 124 -31.92 35.95 1.96
CA THR A 124 -30.91 36.79 1.32
C THR A 124 -30.93 38.18 1.91
N VAL A 125 -29.77 38.81 1.95
CA VAL A 125 -29.53 40.16 2.42
C VAL A 125 -29.02 41.04 1.28
N THR A 126 -29.30 42.34 1.39
CA THR A 126 -28.75 43.40 0.54
C THR A 126 -28.33 44.58 1.43
N GLY A 127 -27.56 45.50 0.86
CA GLY A 127 -27.06 46.66 1.59
C GLY A 127 -25.99 46.30 2.61
N ARG A 128 -25.74 47.22 3.54
CA ARG A 128 -24.70 47.12 4.56
C ARG A 128 -24.97 46.01 5.58
N GLN A 129 -24.03 45.09 5.72
CA GLN A 129 -24.03 44.00 6.69
C GLN A 129 -22.73 44.01 7.52
N VAL A 130 -22.81 43.52 8.76
CA VAL A 130 -21.67 43.40 9.67
C VAL A 130 -21.55 41.95 10.11
N TYR A 131 -20.43 41.33 9.79
CA TYR A 131 -20.10 39.98 10.21
C TYR A 131 -19.01 40.03 11.26
N THR A 132 -19.32 39.59 12.48
CA THR A 132 -18.32 39.37 13.53
C THR A 132 -18.18 37.88 13.75
N LEU A 133 -16.95 37.37 13.63
CA LEU A 133 -16.65 35.97 13.92
C LEU A 133 -15.49 35.87 14.90
N ARG A 134 -15.57 34.90 15.80
CA ARG A 134 -14.55 34.60 16.81
C ARG A 134 -14.21 33.12 16.77
N TYR A 135 -12.93 32.81 16.71
CA TYR A 135 -12.44 31.44 16.67
C TYR A 135 -11.09 31.31 17.35
N GLU A 136 -10.75 30.08 17.73
CA GLU A 136 -9.42 29.73 18.23
C GLU A 136 -8.63 29.00 17.15
N ALA A 137 -7.37 29.38 16.96
CA ALA A 137 -6.41 28.72 16.08
C ALA A 137 -5.20 28.27 16.91
N GLU A 138 -4.99 26.97 17.04
CA GLU A 138 -3.84 26.40 17.74
C GLU A 138 -2.73 26.13 16.73
N ALA A 139 -1.60 26.83 16.84
CA ALA A 139 -0.41 26.53 16.05
C ALA A 139 0.30 25.30 16.61
N TYR A 140 0.77 24.46 15.71
CA TYR A 140 1.69 23.40 16.06
C TYR A 140 3.08 23.95 16.33
N ASP A 141 3.83 23.24 17.18
CA ASP A 141 5.28 23.43 17.32
C ASP A 141 5.93 23.42 15.93
N ASP A 142 6.70 24.47 15.65
CA ASP A 142 7.33 24.70 14.35
C ASP A 142 8.65 23.94 14.18
N GLY A 143 9.16 23.35 15.28
CA GLY A 143 10.36 22.50 15.31
C GLY A 143 11.65 23.25 14.98
N VAL A 144 11.67 24.57 15.12
CA VAL A 144 12.85 25.40 14.88
C VAL A 144 13.57 25.66 16.21
N PRO A 145 14.77 25.11 16.44
CA PRO A 145 15.44 25.23 17.74
C PRO A 145 16.07 26.62 17.99
N GLU A 146 16.15 27.48 16.97
CA GLU A 146 16.82 28.77 17.05
C GLU A 146 15.92 29.94 17.49
N PHE A 147 14.61 29.86 17.25
CA PHE A 147 13.67 30.94 17.51
C PHE A 147 12.23 30.47 17.53
N ASP A 148 11.41 31.22 18.26
CA ASP A 148 9.97 31.22 18.10
C ASP A 148 9.52 32.29 17.10
N GLN A 149 8.32 32.16 16.55
CA GLN A 149 7.73 33.24 15.76
C GLN A 149 6.22 33.32 15.88
N VAL A 150 5.70 34.55 15.82
CA VAL A 150 4.31 34.79 15.40
C VAL A 150 4.33 35.07 13.91
N TYR A 151 3.66 34.23 13.13
CA TYR A 151 3.40 34.45 11.72
C TYR A 151 1.90 34.31 11.48
N TRP A 152 1.22 35.41 11.16
CA TRP A 152 -0.23 35.41 10.99
C TRP A 152 -0.68 36.39 9.92
N ASP A 153 -1.51 35.93 8.98
CA ASP A 153 -2.18 36.79 8.01
C ASP A 153 -3.37 37.48 8.69
N LEU A 154 -3.15 38.70 9.19
CA LEU A 154 -4.19 39.52 9.81
C LEU A 154 -5.31 39.83 8.80
N ILE A 155 -4.94 40.20 7.58
CA ILE A 155 -5.89 40.42 6.49
C ILE A 155 -5.55 39.42 5.38
N PRO A 156 -6.49 38.55 4.98
CA PRO A 156 -6.20 37.42 4.09
C PRO A 156 -5.88 37.86 2.65
N THR A 157 -4.86 37.25 2.04
CA THR A 157 -4.47 37.52 0.65
C THR A 157 -5.40 36.92 -0.40
N GLY A 158 -6.37 36.08 0.00
CA GLY A 158 -7.37 35.47 -0.88
C GLY A 158 -8.74 36.17 -0.86
N TRP A 159 -8.82 37.42 -0.39
CA TRP A 159 -10.08 38.18 -0.36
C TRP A 159 -10.43 38.72 -1.75
N GLU A 160 -11.64 38.45 -2.24
CA GLU A 160 -11.98 38.66 -3.66
C GLU A 160 -12.29 40.12 -4.04
N THR A 161 -12.57 40.99 -3.07
CA THR A 161 -12.92 42.40 -3.28
C THR A 161 -11.87 43.35 -2.68
N PRO A 162 -11.75 44.60 -3.17
CA PRO A 162 -10.94 45.61 -2.50
C PRO A 162 -11.45 45.86 -1.07
N ILE A 163 -10.54 46.19 -0.16
CA ILE A 163 -10.86 46.53 1.23
C ILE A 163 -10.55 48.02 1.43
N GLU A 164 -11.57 48.83 1.70
CA GLU A 164 -11.41 50.28 1.82
C GLU A 164 -10.60 50.67 3.07
N GLN A 165 -10.94 50.07 4.23
CA GLN A 165 -10.24 50.29 5.49
C GLN A 165 -9.88 48.96 6.15
N ALA A 166 -8.64 48.85 6.62
CA ALA A 166 -8.21 47.72 7.42
C ALA A 166 -7.50 48.19 8.68
N SER A 167 -7.82 47.56 9.80
CA SER A 167 -7.26 47.89 11.11
C SER A 167 -7.11 46.64 11.98
N PHE A 168 -6.29 46.74 13.01
CA PHE A 168 -6.01 45.60 13.88
C PHE A 168 -5.62 46.02 15.28
N ARG A 169 -5.86 45.10 16.23
CA ARG A 169 -5.34 45.13 17.59
C ARG A 169 -4.76 43.76 17.91
N ILE A 170 -3.49 43.71 18.27
CA ILE A 170 -2.79 42.47 18.61
C ILE A 170 -2.34 42.53 20.07
N GLU A 171 -2.61 41.49 20.83
CA GLU A 171 -2.19 41.35 22.22
C GLU A 171 -1.23 40.18 22.36
N MET A 172 0.02 40.47 22.74
CA MET A 172 1.06 39.48 22.96
C MET A 172 1.08 39.02 24.43
N PRO A 173 1.40 37.74 24.72
CA PRO A 173 1.31 37.20 26.07
C PRO A 173 2.43 37.75 26.99
N ARG A 174 3.57 38.12 26.41
CA ARG A 174 4.77 38.59 27.10
C ARG A 174 5.41 39.76 26.33
N ALA A 175 6.43 40.36 26.94
CA ALA A 175 7.18 41.44 26.29
C ALA A 175 7.99 40.91 25.11
N PHE A 176 8.02 41.66 24.01
CA PHE A 176 8.73 41.31 22.78
C PHE A 176 9.52 42.51 22.23
N ASP A 177 10.55 42.22 21.44
CA ASP A 177 11.35 43.21 20.71
C ASP A 177 10.58 43.66 19.45
N ASP A 178 10.13 44.92 19.44
CA ASP A 178 9.40 45.49 18.31
C ASP A 178 10.31 45.81 17.11
N ALA A 179 11.64 45.84 17.29
CA ALA A 179 12.57 45.94 16.16
C ALA A 179 12.59 44.69 15.28
N LYS A 180 12.03 43.57 15.77
CA LYS A 180 11.88 42.29 15.05
C LYS A 180 10.52 42.12 14.39
N LEU A 181 9.65 43.13 14.48
CA LEU A 181 8.33 43.11 13.87
C LEU A 181 8.44 43.49 12.39
N GLU A 182 7.87 42.64 11.54
CA GLU A 182 7.81 42.82 10.10
C GLU A 182 6.35 42.85 9.63
N TRP A 183 6.02 43.87 8.83
CA TRP A 183 4.74 43.96 8.10
C TRP A 183 4.96 43.57 6.65
N ILE A 184 4.24 42.55 6.18
CA ILE A 184 4.30 42.11 4.79
C ILE A 184 2.95 42.45 4.15
N ILE A 185 2.94 43.30 3.13
CA ILE A 185 1.72 43.78 2.48
C ILE A 185 1.75 43.52 0.98
N GLY A 186 0.66 42.97 0.45
CA GLY A 186 0.45 42.81 -0.98
C GLY A 186 -0.13 41.45 -1.34
N SER A 187 -0.03 41.07 -2.61
CA SER A 187 -0.50 39.77 -3.08
C SER A 187 0.43 38.65 -2.65
N VAL A 188 -0.06 37.40 -2.72
CA VAL A 188 0.81 36.21 -2.65
C VAL A 188 1.98 36.41 -3.63
N GLY A 189 3.20 36.36 -3.12
CA GLY A 189 4.43 36.50 -3.87
C GLY A 189 5.22 37.80 -3.61
N SER A 190 4.57 38.86 -3.11
CA SER A 190 5.18 40.19 -2.97
C SER A 190 5.96 40.38 -1.66
N GLY A 191 7.26 40.70 -1.75
CA GLY A 191 8.11 41.03 -0.59
C GLY A 191 8.07 42.51 -0.18
N ARG A 192 6.93 43.21 -0.33
CA ARG A 192 6.86 44.65 -0.01
C ARG A 192 6.58 44.84 1.49
N THR A 193 7.54 45.41 2.20
CA THR A 193 7.32 46.00 3.52
C THR A 193 6.58 47.32 3.34
N GLY A 194 5.29 47.36 3.65
CA GLY A 194 4.44 48.54 3.43
C GLY A 194 4.38 49.52 4.59
N GLU A 195 3.79 50.69 4.35
CA GLU A 195 3.51 51.73 5.35
C GLU A 195 2.25 51.35 6.15
N VAL A 196 2.45 50.68 7.29
CA VAL A 196 1.42 50.48 8.31
C VAL A 196 1.61 51.55 9.37
N SER A 197 0.57 52.32 9.66
CA SER A 197 0.56 53.24 10.80
C SER A 197 0.14 52.47 12.06
N TRP A 198 1.09 52.25 12.97
CA TRP A 198 0.87 51.48 14.20
C TRP A 198 1.54 52.12 15.42
N SER A 199 1.06 51.73 16.60
CA SER A 199 1.66 52.06 17.89
C SER A 199 1.67 50.83 18.80
N LYS A 200 2.51 50.87 19.84
CA LYS A 200 2.60 49.84 20.87
C LYS A 200 2.45 50.47 22.24
N ASP A 201 1.63 49.84 23.07
CA ASP A 201 1.50 50.13 24.50
C ASP A 201 1.66 48.83 25.29
N GLY A 202 2.80 48.68 25.96
CA GLY A 202 3.19 47.42 26.59
C GLY A 202 3.27 46.29 25.58
N ASN A 203 2.38 45.31 25.70
CA ASN A 203 2.30 44.13 24.83
C ASN A 203 1.19 44.24 23.77
N ILE A 204 0.51 45.39 23.69
CA ILE A 204 -0.59 45.63 22.77
C ILE A 204 -0.08 46.43 21.58
N ILE A 205 -0.26 45.90 20.38
CA ILE A 205 -0.01 46.59 19.11
C ILE A 205 -1.38 47.03 18.57
N THR A 206 -1.51 48.28 18.16
CA THR A 206 -2.72 48.78 17.47
C THR A 206 -2.31 49.51 16.22
N GLY A 207 -3.02 49.29 15.12
CA GLY A 207 -2.67 49.94 13.86
C GLY A 207 -3.77 49.89 12.80
N LYS A 208 -3.51 50.60 11.71
CA LYS A 208 -4.36 50.67 10.53
C LYS A 208 -3.51 50.87 9.28
N LEU A 209 -4.10 50.57 8.13
CA LEU A 209 -3.50 50.89 6.84
C LEU A 209 -3.78 52.34 6.45
N ASP A 210 -2.77 52.98 5.84
CA ASP A 210 -2.87 54.35 5.31
C ASP A 210 -3.42 54.39 3.88
N ARG A 211 -3.69 53.21 3.28
CA ARG A 211 -4.31 53.03 1.97
C ARG A 211 -5.30 51.88 1.97
N SER A 212 -6.19 51.85 0.97
CA SER A 212 -7.00 50.68 0.66
C SER A 212 -6.14 49.53 0.10
N LEU A 213 -6.62 48.31 0.33
CA LEU A 213 -6.07 47.10 -0.28
C LEU A 213 -6.82 46.80 -1.57
N TYR A 214 -6.07 46.46 -2.62
CA TYR A 214 -6.67 45.89 -3.82
C TYR A 214 -7.19 44.46 -3.54
N ALA A 215 -8.09 43.98 -4.39
CA ALA A 215 -8.50 42.57 -4.35
C ALA A 215 -7.25 41.66 -4.38
N TYR A 216 -7.26 40.63 -3.53
CA TYR A 216 -6.16 39.69 -3.33
C TYR A 216 -4.86 40.30 -2.75
N GLU A 217 -4.89 41.52 -2.21
CA GLU A 217 -3.84 42.00 -1.31
C GLU A 217 -4.20 41.70 0.15
N GLY A 218 -3.21 41.27 0.95
CA GLY A 218 -3.36 41.02 2.38
C GLY A 218 -2.29 41.71 3.21
N VAL A 219 -2.37 41.49 4.53
CA VAL A 219 -1.42 41.98 5.53
C VAL A 219 -1.02 40.83 6.43
N THR A 220 0.26 40.49 6.42
CA THR A 220 0.84 39.48 7.30
C THR A 220 1.67 40.16 8.38
N LEU A 221 1.43 39.74 9.62
CA LEU A 221 2.29 40.03 10.76
C LEU A 221 3.34 38.92 10.89
N ARG A 222 4.60 39.32 10.98
CA ARG A 222 5.68 38.43 11.42
C ARG A 222 6.44 39.06 12.58
N ILE A 223 6.63 38.32 13.66
CA ILE A 223 7.45 38.72 14.81
C ILE A 223 8.40 37.58 15.12
N LEU A 224 9.70 37.81 15.01
CA LEU A 224 10.73 36.86 15.44
C LEU A 224 10.95 36.98 16.95
N LEU A 225 10.89 35.86 17.66
CA LEU A 225 10.89 35.77 19.11
C LEU A 225 12.05 34.87 19.58
N PRO A 226 12.61 35.08 20.78
CA PRO A 226 13.62 34.17 21.30
C PRO A 226 13.01 32.79 21.54
N GLU A 227 13.80 31.73 21.31
CA GLU A 227 13.42 30.36 21.63
C GLU A 227 12.87 30.21 23.06
N GLY A 228 11.74 29.52 23.22
CA GLY A 228 11.03 29.35 24.50
C GLY A 228 10.13 30.53 24.89
N TYR A 229 9.83 31.42 23.93
CA TYR A 229 8.75 32.39 24.03
C TYR A 229 7.36 31.74 24.02
N PHE A 230 7.22 30.55 23.45
CA PHE A 230 6.04 29.72 23.66
C PHE A 230 6.34 28.55 24.61
N SER A 231 5.27 27.98 25.18
CA SER A 231 5.35 26.79 26.03
C SER A 231 4.03 26.02 26.02
N GLY A 232 4.09 24.71 25.80
CA GLY A 232 2.89 23.86 25.79
C GLY A 232 2.19 23.85 24.44
N GLU A 233 2.96 24.07 23.39
CA GLU A 233 2.59 24.03 21.99
C GLU A 233 1.97 22.69 21.61
N ARG A 234 1.08 22.73 20.62
CA ARG A 234 0.42 21.52 20.15
C ARG A 234 1.43 20.63 19.42
N THR A 235 1.56 19.39 19.87
CA THR A 235 2.42 18.38 19.23
C THR A 235 1.65 17.09 18.96
N ASP A 236 1.99 16.40 17.85
CA ASP A 236 1.44 15.07 17.51
C ASP A 236 2.40 13.92 17.90
N THR A 237 3.52 14.22 18.56
CA THR A 237 4.57 13.24 18.88
C THR A 237 4.08 12.12 19.79
N TRP A 238 3.10 12.40 20.65
CA TRP A 238 2.44 11.40 21.51
C TRP A 238 1.79 10.27 20.69
N MET A 239 1.32 10.55 19.48
CA MET A 239 0.72 9.54 18.60
C MET A 239 1.77 8.50 18.16
N ALA A 240 3.01 8.91 17.91
CA ALA A 240 4.11 8.00 17.62
C ALA A 240 4.38 7.05 18.79
N ALA A 241 4.39 7.60 20.01
CA ALA A 241 4.61 6.82 21.22
C ALA A 241 3.50 5.79 21.43
N VAL A 242 2.22 6.20 21.29
CA VAL A 242 1.07 5.29 21.39
C VAL A 242 1.13 4.21 20.30
N ALA A 243 1.38 4.59 19.05
CA ALA A 243 1.50 3.65 17.95
C ALA A 243 2.65 2.65 18.17
N GLY A 244 3.80 3.13 18.65
CA GLY A 244 4.96 2.30 19.00
C GLY A 244 4.65 1.30 20.12
N LEU A 245 3.97 1.74 21.19
CA LEU A 245 3.53 0.86 22.28
C LEU A 245 2.56 -0.23 21.80
N LEU A 246 1.59 0.12 20.96
CA LEU A 246 0.67 -0.83 20.35
C LEU A 246 1.40 -1.82 19.44
N GLY A 247 2.36 -1.34 18.63
CA GLY A 247 3.21 -2.17 17.79
C GLY A 247 4.03 -3.18 18.59
N MET A 248 4.65 -2.74 19.69
CA MET A 248 5.41 -3.60 20.59
C MET A 248 4.52 -4.63 21.30
N ALA A 249 3.34 -4.23 21.76
CA ALA A 249 2.37 -5.13 22.38
C ALA A 249 1.88 -6.21 21.39
N ALA A 250 1.62 -5.84 20.13
CA ALA A 250 1.24 -6.77 19.08
C ALA A 250 2.38 -7.75 18.73
N ALA A 251 3.63 -7.26 18.65
CA ALA A 251 4.80 -8.09 18.45
C ALA A 251 5.02 -9.09 19.59
N LEU A 252 4.86 -8.64 20.84
CA LEU A 252 4.88 -9.50 22.02
C LEU A 252 3.76 -10.55 21.96
N GLY A 253 2.54 -10.16 21.59
CA GLY A 253 1.41 -11.07 21.39
C GLY A 253 1.72 -12.16 20.36
N ALA A 254 2.26 -11.78 19.19
CA ALA A 254 2.67 -12.73 18.15
C ALA A 254 3.79 -13.67 18.65
N PHE A 255 4.76 -13.14 19.40
CA PHE A 255 5.83 -13.92 19.99
C PHE A 255 5.33 -14.92 21.04
N LEU A 256 4.38 -14.53 21.90
CA LEU A 256 3.76 -15.42 22.88
C LEU A 256 2.93 -16.52 22.19
N LEU A 257 2.22 -16.20 21.12
CA LEU A 257 1.54 -17.20 20.29
C LEU A 257 2.53 -18.20 19.69
N PHE A 258 3.66 -17.72 19.17
CA PHE A 258 4.73 -18.58 18.65
C PHE A 258 5.28 -19.52 19.75
N LEU A 259 5.58 -19.01 20.95
CA LEU A 259 6.07 -19.84 22.05
C LEU A 259 5.07 -20.93 22.45
N ARG A 260 3.77 -20.65 22.36
CA ARG A 260 2.70 -21.57 22.75
C ARG A 260 2.32 -22.58 21.67
N PHE A 261 2.39 -22.20 20.38
CA PHE A 261 1.83 -22.96 19.28
C PHE A 261 2.82 -23.31 18.16
N GLY A 262 3.98 -22.66 18.07
CA GLY A 262 4.95 -22.82 16.97
C GLY A 262 6.11 -23.79 17.20
N LYS A 263 6.27 -24.33 18.42
CA LYS A 263 7.39 -25.26 18.71
C LYS A 263 7.16 -26.65 18.10
N ASP A 264 7.88 -26.93 17.02
CA ASP A 264 7.91 -28.22 16.31
C ASP A 264 8.82 -29.26 16.98
N LYS A 265 8.46 -30.55 16.84
CA LYS A 265 9.34 -31.67 17.23
C LYS A 265 10.42 -31.85 16.18
N LYS A 266 11.62 -32.27 16.59
CA LYS A 266 12.72 -32.57 15.66
C LYS A 266 12.35 -33.77 14.78
N VAL A 267 12.45 -33.58 13.46
CA VAL A 267 12.26 -34.64 12.47
C VAL A 267 13.54 -35.47 12.36
N ILE A 268 13.46 -36.77 12.66
CA ILE A 268 14.57 -37.72 12.57
C ILE A 268 14.48 -38.44 11.22
N PRO A 269 15.48 -38.34 10.34
CA PRO A 269 15.49 -39.07 9.07
C PRO A 269 15.61 -40.58 9.31
N VAL A 270 14.82 -41.38 8.61
CA VAL A 270 14.89 -42.85 8.61
C VAL A 270 15.24 -43.30 7.19
N VAL A 271 16.00 -44.38 7.00
CA VAL A 271 16.33 -44.86 5.64
C VAL A 271 15.07 -45.42 4.97
N GLU A 272 14.70 -44.88 3.80
CA GLU A 272 13.52 -45.28 3.04
C GLU A 272 13.88 -45.31 1.55
N PHE A 273 13.45 -46.36 0.84
CA PHE A 273 13.78 -46.58 -0.60
C PHE A 273 12.59 -46.39 -1.53
N TYR A 274 11.37 -46.36 -0.99
CA TYR A 274 10.13 -46.18 -1.73
C TYR A 274 9.33 -45.04 -1.09
N PRO A 275 8.37 -44.42 -1.80
CA PRO A 275 7.43 -43.51 -1.17
C PRO A 275 6.71 -44.24 -0.01
N PRO A 276 6.71 -43.66 1.21
CA PRO A 276 6.10 -44.31 2.36
C PRO A 276 4.59 -44.46 2.15
N ASP A 277 4.03 -45.57 2.61
CA ASP A 277 2.58 -45.87 2.63
C ASP A 277 1.86 -45.74 1.25
N ASP A 278 2.59 -45.93 0.14
CA ASP A 278 2.12 -45.73 -1.26
C ASP A 278 1.55 -44.31 -1.50
N LEU A 279 2.07 -43.30 -0.79
CA LEU A 279 1.71 -41.90 -1.01
C LEU A 279 1.99 -41.50 -2.46
N SER A 280 1.05 -40.78 -3.07
CA SER A 280 1.23 -40.23 -4.42
C SER A 280 2.26 -39.09 -4.41
N PRO A 281 2.91 -38.76 -5.54
CA PRO A 281 3.90 -37.68 -5.57
C PRO A 281 3.28 -36.31 -5.22
N ALA A 282 2.01 -36.07 -5.58
CA ALA A 282 1.26 -34.90 -5.11
C ALA A 282 1.08 -34.84 -3.59
N GLU A 283 0.80 -35.98 -2.94
CA GLU A 283 0.70 -36.06 -1.47
C GLU A 283 2.04 -35.81 -0.81
N VAL A 284 3.14 -36.34 -1.36
CA VAL A 284 4.50 -36.05 -0.92
C VAL A 284 4.78 -34.55 -0.98
N GLY A 285 4.45 -33.90 -2.10
CA GLY A 285 4.61 -32.46 -2.27
C GLY A 285 3.80 -31.65 -1.25
N TYR A 286 2.54 -32.04 -1.01
CA TYR A 286 1.69 -31.42 0.00
C TYR A 286 2.25 -31.57 1.42
N ILE A 287 2.75 -32.75 1.78
CA ILE A 287 3.35 -32.99 3.11
C ILE A 287 4.61 -32.13 3.28
N LEU A 288 5.46 -32.02 2.26
CA LEU A 288 6.67 -31.20 2.28
C LEU A 288 6.35 -29.71 2.45
N ASN A 289 5.46 -29.18 1.63
CA ASN A 289 5.25 -27.73 1.51
C ASN A 289 4.10 -27.21 2.39
N GLY A 290 3.16 -28.07 2.76
CA GLY A 290 1.91 -27.68 3.42
C GLY A 290 0.86 -27.09 2.48
N THR A 291 1.18 -26.96 1.20
CA THR A 291 0.34 -26.42 0.12
C THR A 291 0.44 -27.34 -1.08
N ALA A 292 -0.64 -27.44 -1.86
CA ALA A 292 -0.66 -28.23 -3.08
C ALA A 292 -0.11 -27.37 -4.24
N ASN A 293 1.20 -27.39 -4.46
CA ASN A 293 1.79 -26.57 -5.53
C ASN A 293 1.47 -27.17 -6.90
N THR A 294 1.53 -26.34 -7.95
CA THR A 294 1.20 -26.77 -9.33
C THR A 294 2.01 -27.99 -9.76
N LYS A 295 3.33 -27.95 -9.53
CA LYS A 295 4.24 -29.07 -9.81
C LYS A 295 3.86 -30.35 -9.08
N ASP A 296 3.34 -30.25 -7.84
CA ASP A 296 2.97 -31.40 -7.03
C ASP A 296 1.77 -32.12 -7.68
N VAL A 297 0.75 -31.38 -8.12
CA VAL A 297 -0.43 -31.98 -8.78
C VAL A 297 -0.11 -32.45 -10.21
N LEU A 298 0.69 -31.71 -10.98
CA LEU A 298 1.11 -32.14 -12.32
C LEU A 298 1.96 -33.43 -12.31
N SER A 299 2.67 -33.71 -11.22
CA SER A 299 3.38 -34.99 -11.03
C SER A 299 2.45 -36.21 -11.04
N LEU A 300 1.13 -36.02 -10.95
CA LEU A 300 0.15 -37.09 -11.09
C LEU A 300 0.09 -37.68 -12.49
N ILE A 301 0.42 -36.92 -13.55
CA ILE A 301 0.39 -37.41 -14.94
C ILE A 301 1.33 -38.62 -15.12
N PRO A 302 2.65 -38.51 -14.85
CA PRO A 302 3.54 -39.68 -14.95
C PRO A 302 3.23 -40.75 -13.90
N TYR A 303 2.64 -40.39 -12.75
CA TYR A 303 2.17 -41.35 -11.75
C TYR A 303 1.00 -42.21 -12.26
N PHE A 304 0.01 -41.62 -12.93
CA PHE A 304 -1.10 -42.35 -13.54
C PHE A 304 -0.64 -43.22 -14.69
N ALA A 305 0.33 -42.74 -15.48
CA ALA A 305 0.93 -43.53 -16.55
C ALA A 305 1.62 -44.78 -15.99
N HIS A 306 2.44 -44.61 -14.96
CA HIS A 306 3.08 -45.72 -14.25
C HIS A 306 2.06 -46.73 -13.68
N LYS A 307 0.99 -46.28 -13.02
CA LYS A 307 -0.07 -47.17 -12.50
C LYS A 307 -0.96 -47.77 -13.61
N GLY A 308 -0.66 -47.49 -14.88
CA GLY A 308 -1.31 -48.06 -16.06
C GLY A 308 -2.71 -47.54 -16.33
N TYR A 309 -3.00 -46.30 -15.91
CA TYR A 309 -4.27 -45.61 -16.21
C TYR A 309 -4.20 -44.76 -17.48
N MET A 310 -2.99 -44.40 -17.90
CA MET A 310 -2.74 -43.52 -19.03
C MET A 310 -1.53 -44.02 -19.82
N GLU A 311 -1.54 -43.81 -21.12
CA GLU A 311 -0.37 -43.92 -21.98
C GLU A 311 0.04 -42.51 -22.45
N ILE A 312 1.36 -42.26 -22.50
CA ILE A 312 1.93 -40.99 -22.89
C ILE A 312 2.64 -41.20 -24.23
N ARG A 313 2.07 -40.62 -25.29
CA ARG A 313 2.61 -40.71 -26.65
C ARG A 313 3.38 -39.44 -26.99
N ARG A 314 4.67 -39.55 -27.31
CA ARG A 314 5.47 -38.44 -27.84
C ARG A 314 5.19 -38.24 -29.33
N LEU A 315 4.86 -37.01 -29.70
CA LEU A 315 4.68 -36.57 -31.07
C LEU A 315 6.00 -36.04 -31.66
N ASP A 316 6.05 -35.92 -32.99
CA ASP A 316 7.19 -35.31 -33.67
C ASP A 316 7.36 -33.85 -33.18
N PRO A 317 8.59 -33.45 -32.80
CA PRO A 317 8.81 -32.12 -32.27
C PRO A 317 8.54 -31.07 -33.34
N GLU A 318 7.83 -30.01 -32.95
CA GLU A 318 7.54 -28.90 -33.84
C GLU A 318 8.80 -28.05 -34.02
N LYS A 319 9.33 -28.04 -35.25
CA LYS A 319 10.55 -27.31 -35.59
C LYS A 319 10.31 -25.81 -35.57
N ARG A 320 11.00 -25.08 -34.69
CA ARG A 320 10.96 -23.62 -34.67
C ARG A 320 12.11 -23.02 -35.47
N PHE A 321 11.82 -21.95 -36.22
CA PHE A 321 12.81 -21.25 -37.05
C PHE A 321 13.87 -20.50 -36.20
N PHE A 322 13.50 -20.09 -34.97
CA PHE A 322 14.40 -19.60 -33.93
C PHE A 322 13.98 -20.17 -32.57
N GLY A 323 14.94 -20.67 -31.78
CA GLY A 323 14.70 -21.25 -30.45
C GLY A 323 14.78 -22.78 -30.43
N LYS A 324 14.53 -23.38 -29.25
CA LYS A 324 14.48 -24.84 -29.10
C LYS A 324 13.20 -25.40 -29.71
N ASP A 325 13.29 -26.59 -30.31
CA ASP A 325 12.13 -27.35 -30.77
C ASP A 325 11.15 -27.59 -29.63
N VAL A 326 9.87 -27.60 -29.96
CA VAL A 326 8.82 -27.76 -28.94
C VAL A 326 8.27 -29.16 -28.97
N GLU A 327 8.64 -29.91 -27.94
CA GLU A 327 8.10 -31.22 -27.65
C GLU A 327 6.58 -31.14 -27.40
N SER A 328 5.83 -32.11 -27.93
CA SER A 328 4.40 -32.28 -27.68
C SER A 328 4.10 -33.73 -27.35
N PHE A 329 3.15 -33.91 -26.43
CA PHE A 329 2.73 -35.22 -25.98
C PHE A 329 1.21 -35.31 -26.07
N GLU A 330 0.73 -36.50 -26.44
CA GLU A 330 -0.66 -36.88 -26.30
C GLU A 330 -0.80 -37.79 -25.08
N LEU A 331 -1.83 -37.52 -24.29
CA LEU A 331 -2.22 -38.34 -23.16
C LEU A 331 -3.42 -39.18 -23.61
N HIS A 332 -3.28 -40.49 -23.54
CA HIS A 332 -4.30 -41.48 -23.94
C HIS A 332 -4.84 -42.16 -22.69
N LYS A 333 -6.15 -42.18 -22.51
CA LYS A 333 -6.76 -42.85 -21.35
C LYS A 333 -6.84 -44.36 -21.61
N MET A 334 -6.27 -45.15 -20.70
CA MET A 334 -6.26 -46.61 -20.83
C MET A 334 -7.42 -47.26 -20.07
N LYS A 335 -7.74 -46.74 -18.89
CA LYS A 335 -8.84 -47.21 -18.03
C LYS A 335 -9.22 -46.14 -17.01
N ASP A 336 -10.44 -46.22 -16.50
CA ASP A 336 -10.90 -45.35 -15.41
C ASP A 336 -10.13 -45.60 -14.10
N LEU A 337 -10.04 -44.55 -13.28
CA LEU A 337 -9.55 -44.70 -11.91
C LEU A 337 -10.54 -45.53 -11.07
N PRO A 338 -10.05 -46.36 -10.13
CA PRO A 338 -10.92 -47.16 -9.28
C PRO A 338 -11.80 -46.27 -8.40
N GLN A 339 -12.97 -46.76 -8.00
CA GLN A 339 -13.87 -46.02 -7.11
C GLN A 339 -13.24 -45.71 -5.75
N SER A 340 -12.24 -46.47 -5.31
CA SER A 340 -11.48 -46.21 -4.08
C SER A 340 -10.45 -45.08 -4.20
N ALA A 341 -10.17 -44.56 -5.41
CA ALA A 341 -9.19 -43.51 -5.61
C ALA A 341 -9.56 -42.22 -4.84
N PRO A 342 -8.58 -41.48 -4.29
CA PRO A 342 -8.83 -40.20 -3.65
C PRO A 342 -9.52 -39.20 -4.58
N GLN A 343 -10.40 -38.36 -4.01
CA GLN A 343 -11.19 -37.40 -4.78
C GLN A 343 -10.34 -36.44 -5.63
N TYR A 344 -9.19 -35.98 -5.11
CA TYR A 344 -8.30 -35.09 -5.85
C TYR A 344 -7.72 -35.73 -7.13
N GLN A 345 -7.45 -37.04 -7.09
CA GLN A 345 -6.97 -37.80 -8.25
C GLN A 345 -8.06 -37.93 -9.30
N LYS A 346 -9.30 -38.28 -8.89
CA LYS A 346 -10.45 -38.38 -9.80
C LYS A 346 -10.76 -37.05 -10.47
N VAL A 347 -10.88 -35.98 -9.68
CA VAL A 347 -11.18 -34.64 -10.20
C VAL A 347 -10.12 -34.20 -11.21
N PHE A 348 -8.83 -34.43 -10.93
CA PHE A 348 -7.77 -34.13 -11.88
C PHE A 348 -7.85 -35.01 -13.13
N PHE A 349 -7.97 -36.33 -12.97
CA PHE A 349 -7.92 -37.29 -14.07
C PHE A 349 -9.14 -37.17 -14.99
N ASP A 350 -10.35 -37.13 -14.44
CA ASP A 350 -11.58 -36.98 -15.20
C ASP A 350 -11.66 -35.61 -15.85
N GLY A 351 -11.20 -34.56 -15.16
CA GLY A 351 -11.08 -33.21 -15.70
C GLY A 351 -10.08 -33.07 -16.84
N LEU A 352 -9.00 -33.85 -16.80
CA LEU A 352 -8.00 -33.83 -17.86
C LEU A 352 -8.57 -34.42 -19.16
N PHE A 353 -9.36 -35.48 -19.06
CA PHE A 353 -9.97 -36.17 -20.19
C PHE A 353 -11.39 -35.70 -20.56
N SER A 354 -11.98 -34.74 -19.83
CA SER A 354 -13.30 -34.19 -20.17
C SER A 354 -13.30 -33.35 -21.46
N PHE A 355 -12.11 -32.95 -21.92
CA PHE A 355 -11.92 -32.12 -23.12
C PHE A 355 -11.52 -32.93 -24.37
N GLY A 356 -11.27 -34.23 -24.23
CA GLY A 356 -10.87 -35.11 -25.33
C GLY A 356 -10.04 -36.31 -24.85
N ASP A 357 -10.08 -37.39 -25.62
CA ASP A 357 -9.25 -38.58 -25.43
C ASP A 357 -8.91 -39.16 -26.83
N PRO A 358 -7.66 -39.04 -27.31
CA PRO A 358 -6.51 -38.47 -26.61
C PRO A 358 -6.56 -36.94 -26.45
N ILE A 359 -5.81 -36.41 -25.48
CA ILE A 359 -5.63 -34.96 -25.29
C ILE A 359 -4.17 -34.54 -25.47
N ASN A 360 -3.95 -33.48 -26.23
CA ASN A 360 -2.61 -32.90 -26.43
C ASN A 360 -2.26 -31.95 -25.28
N THR A 361 -1.07 -32.11 -24.69
CA THR A 361 -0.59 -31.29 -23.57
C THR A 361 -0.52 -29.78 -23.87
N LYS A 362 -0.44 -29.40 -25.15
CA LYS A 362 -0.45 -27.99 -25.60
C LYS A 362 -1.86 -27.41 -25.78
N GLU A 363 -2.86 -28.27 -25.97
CA GLU A 363 -4.23 -27.87 -26.34
C GLU A 363 -5.19 -27.92 -25.15
N ILE A 364 -4.67 -28.10 -23.93
CA ILE A 364 -5.47 -28.12 -22.71
C ILE A 364 -6.17 -26.75 -22.53
N PRO A 365 -7.52 -26.70 -22.53
CA PRO A 365 -8.26 -25.45 -22.44
C PRO A 365 -8.05 -24.74 -21.10
N LYS A 366 -8.28 -23.41 -21.06
CA LYS A 366 -8.15 -22.62 -19.82
C LYS A 366 -9.15 -23.04 -18.75
N GLU A 367 -10.29 -23.57 -19.17
CA GLU A 367 -11.36 -24.12 -18.33
C GLU A 367 -10.87 -25.30 -17.48
N PHE A 368 -9.81 -26.01 -17.90
CA PHE A 368 -9.16 -27.00 -17.05
C PHE A 368 -8.58 -26.39 -15.77
N GLY A 369 -8.29 -25.09 -15.76
CA GLY A 369 -7.78 -24.36 -14.60
C GLY A 369 -8.67 -24.47 -13.36
N ASP A 370 -9.99 -24.44 -13.53
CA ASP A 370 -10.94 -24.58 -12.42
C ASP A 370 -10.92 -26.00 -11.86
N THR A 371 -10.86 -27.02 -12.72
CA THR A 371 -10.75 -28.42 -12.31
C THR A 371 -9.41 -28.73 -11.65
N PHE A 372 -8.34 -28.14 -12.16
CA PHE A 372 -7.00 -28.22 -11.56
C PHE A 372 -7.00 -27.61 -10.16
N LYS A 373 -7.59 -26.41 -10.00
CA LYS A 373 -7.72 -25.74 -8.72
C LYS A 373 -8.58 -26.54 -7.74
N ALA A 374 -9.69 -27.10 -8.21
CA ALA A 374 -10.52 -28.00 -7.41
C ALA A 374 -9.72 -29.23 -6.93
N SER A 375 -8.88 -29.83 -7.78
CA SER A 375 -7.99 -30.92 -7.37
C SER A 375 -7.01 -30.49 -6.27
N GLN A 376 -6.38 -29.31 -6.37
CA GLN A 376 -5.51 -28.78 -5.31
C GLN A 376 -6.27 -28.63 -3.98
N ASP A 377 -7.50 -28.12 -4.02
CA ASP A 377 -8.32 -27.90 -2.83
C ASP A 377 -8.83 -29.23 -2.23
N PHE A 378 -9.13 -30.22 -3.07
CA PHE A 378 -9.45 -31.59 -2.63
C PHE A 378 -8.23 -32.30 -2.03
N LEU A 379 -7.03 -32.08 -2.56
CA LEU A 379 -5.79 -32.61 -1.99
C LEU A 379 -5.55 -32.00 -0.60
N ALA A 380 -5.70 -30.69 -0.45
CA ALA A 380 -5.62 -30.04 0.86
C ALA A 380 -6.69 -30.57 1.82
N SER A 381 -7.93 -30.76 1.35
CA SER A 381 -9.03 -31.31 2.13
C SER A 381 -8.80 -32.76 2.55
N HIS A 382 -8.12 -33.56 1.72
CA HIS A 382 -7.77 -34.96 2.00
C HIS A 382 -7.00 -35.09 3.31
N PHE A 383 -6.04 -34.20 3.54
CA PHE A 383 -5.28 -34.15 4.79
C PHE A 383 -6.02 -33.38 5.90
N ASN A 384 -6.65 -32.25 5.59
CA ASN A 384 -7.19 -31.36 6.63
C ASN A 384 -8.49 -31.86 7.29
N LYS A 385 -9.34 -32.58 6.56
CA LYS A 385 -10.60 -33.13 7.09
C LYS A 385 -10.36 -34.34 8.00
N ASN A 386 -9.31 -35.12 7.76
CA ASN A 386 -8.97 -36.25 8.60
C ASN A 386 -8.06 -35.82 9.77
N SER A 387 -8.62 -35.72 10.97
CA SER A 387 -7.88 -35.27 12.16
C SER A 387 -6.63 -36.11 12.47
N LYS A 388 -6.60 -37.39 12.08
CA LYS A 388 -5.45 -38.28 12.28
C LYS A 388 -4.35 -38.10 11.23
N LYS A 389 -4.69 -37.63 10.03
CA LYS A 389 -3.74 -37.47 8.91
C LYS A 389 -3.35 -36.00 8.64
N ARG A 390 -3.83 -35.05 9.43
CA ARG A 390 -3.60 -33.62 9.21
C ARG A 390 -2.11 -33.27 9.24
N VAL A 391 -1.65 -32.38 8.36
CA VAL A 391 -0.24 -31.96 8.29
C VAL A 391 0.15 -31.03 9.44
N TYR A 392 -0.67 -30.01 9.73
CA TYR A 392 -0.43 -29.04 10.80
C TYR A 392 -1.52 -29.06 11.88
N HIS A 393 -1.18 -28.70 13.11
CA HIS A 393 -2.20 -28.55 14.17
C HIS A 393 -3.15 -27.38 13.86
N THR A 394 -4.47 -27.58 14.03
CA THR A 394 -5.47 -26.52 13.81
C THR A 394 -5.26 -25.32 14.72
N SER A 395 -4.88 -25.53 15.98
CA SER A 395 -4.57 -24.45 16.92
C SER A 395 -3.40 -23.59 16.45
N SER A 396 -2.37 -24.22 15.87
CA SER A 396 -1.25 -23.51 15.26
C SER A 396 -1.67 -22.74 14.01
N MET A 397 -2.52 -23.30 13.15
CA MET A 397 -3.05 -22.60 11.98
C MET A 397 -3.91 -21.38 12.34
N ILE A 398 -4.75 -21.51 13.36
CA ILE A 398 -5.53 -20.37 13.90
C ILE A 398 -4.59 -19.32 14.49
N ALA A 399 -3.58 -19.74 15.26
CA ALA A 399 -2.57 -18.84 15.78
C ALA A 399 -1.77 -18.13 14.67
N THR A 400 -1.44 -18.82 13.56
CA THR A 400 -0.84 -18.22 12.36
C THR A 400 -1.76 -17.14 11.78
N GLY A 401 -3.06 -17.41 11.66
CA GLY A 401 -4.03 -16.40 11.21
C GLY A 401 -4.08 -15.17 12.11
N ALA A 402 -4.14 -15.37 13.43
CA ALA A 402 -4.09 -14.28 14.41
C ALA A 402 -2.74 -13.53 14.36
N GLY A 403 -1.64 -14.24 14.19
CA GLY A 403 -0.30 -13.66 14.00
C GLY A 403 -0.23 -12.75 12.78
N CYS A 404 -0.79 -13.16 11.64
CA CYS A 404 -0.89 -12.31 10.45
C CYS A 404 -1.64 -11.01 10.75
N LEU A 405 -2.75 -11.06 11.50
CA LEU A 405 -3.48 -9.85 11.90
C LEU A 405 -2.63 -8.94 12.80
N LEU A 406 -1.91 -9.53 13.76
CA LEU A 406 -1.03 -8.79 14.66
C LEU A 406 0.15 -8.13 13.94
N THR A 407 0.62 -8.65 12.80
CA THR A 407 1.71 -8.02 12.03
C THR A 407 1.34 -6.68 11.39
N PHE A 408 0.05 -6.39 11.18
CA PHE A 408 -0.38 -5.11 10.62
C PHE A 408 -0.22 -3.94 11.59
N VAL A 409 -0.30 -4.20 12.91
CA VAL A 409 -0.19 -3.14 13.94
C VAL A 409 1.21 -2.50 13.97
N PRO A 410 2.33 -3.24 14.11
CA PRO A 410 3.67 -2.64 14.05
C PRO A 410 4.00 -2.06 12.67
N MET A 411 3.39 -2.60 11.60
CA MET A 411 3.52 -2.00 10.26
C MET A 411 2.84 -0.63 10.18
N ALA A 412 1.63 -0.47 10.71
CA ALA A 412 0.96 0.83 10.83
C ALA A 412 1.76 1.79 11.71
N ALA A 413 2.30 1.31 12.84
CA ALA A 413 3.16 2.11 13.71
C ALA A 413 4.42 2.63 13.00
N LEU A 414 5.02 1.81 12.13
CA LEU A 414 6.15 2.23 11.30
C LEU A 414 5.75 3.35 10.32
N PHE A 415 4.58 3.26 9.68
CA PHE A 415 4.10 4.33 8.80
C PHE A 415 3.82 5.63 9.56
N VAL A 416 3.23 5.56 10.76
CA VAL A 416 3.03 6.74 11.62
C VAL A 416 4.37 7.36 12.01
N ALA A 417 5.36 6.55 12.40
CA ALA A 417 6.69 7.03 12.74
C ALA A 417 7.41 7.68 11.56
N LEU A 418 7.29 7.11 10.35
CA LEU A 418 7.86 7.69 9.12
C LEU A 418 7.15 8.99 8.72
N GLY A 419 5.83 9.06 8.82
CA GLY A 419 5.06 10.26 8.49
C GLY A 419 5.39 11.43 9.42
N LEU A 420 5.49 11.16 10.73
CA LEU A 420 5.94 12.17 11.70
C LEU A 420 7.40 12.56 11.46
N ALA A 421 8.22 11.67 10.90
CA ALA A 421 9.62 11.98 10.59
C ALA A 421 9.89 12.95 9.46
N VAL A 422 8.89 13.16 8.61
CA VAL A 422 8.90 14.28 7.67
C VAL A 422 8.61 15.61 8.39
N LEU A 423 7.85 15.57 9.48
CA LEU A 423 7.32 16.76 10.16
C LEU A 423 8.18 17.26 11.34
N ALA A 424 8.98 16.40 11.98
CA ALA A 424 9.73 16.77 13.20
C ALA A 424 11.01 15.93 13.39
N PRO A 425 12.13 16.21 12.69
CA PRO A 425 13.27 15.29 12.52
C PRO A 425 13.99 14.82 13.79
N GLU A 426 13.80 15.50 14.92
CA GLU A 426 14.69 15.43 16.08
C GLU A 426 14.49 14.20 17.00
N ILE A 427 13.36 13.47 16.92
CA ILE A 427 13.01 12.39 17.89
C ILE A 427 12.73 11.00 17.25
N GLN A 428 13.07 10.74 15.98
CA GLN A 428 12.49 9.54 15.30
C GLN A 428 13.39 8.35 15.04
N GLY A 429 14.72 8.47 15.06
CA GLY A 429 15.59 7.33 14.76
C GLY A 429 15.30 6.12 15.65
N ALA A 430 15.16 6.34 16.96
CA ALA A 430 14.85 5.29 17.92
C ALA A 430 13.43 4.70 17.74
N LEU A 431 12.43 5.54 17.45
CA LEU A 431 11.04 5.11 17.26
C LEU A 431 10.87 4.27 15.99
N ILE A 432 11.51 4.69 14.89
CA ILE A 432 11.53 3.94 13.63
C ILE A 432 12.22 2.59 13.84
N LEU A 433 13.38 2.56 14.50
CA LEU A 433 14.07 1.31 14.81
C LEU A 433 13.24 0.38 15.70
N ALA A 434 12.54 0.90 16.70
CA ALA A 434 11.65 0.13 17.56
C ALA A 434 10.45 -0.45 16.80
N ALA A 435 9.82 0.35 15.93
CA ALA A 435 8.71 -0.10 15.08
C ALA A 435 9.16 -1.19 14.10
N LEU A 436 10.32 -0.99 13.45
CA LEU A 436 10.92 -1.98 12.54
C LEU A 436 11.27 -3.28 13.27
N ALA A 437 11.90 -3.21 14.43
CA ALA A 437 12.22 -4.38 15.24
C ALA A 437 10.94 -5.13 15.65
N SER A 438 9.91 -4.42 16.08
CA SER A 438 8.60 -5.00 16.42
C SER A 438 7.96 -5.70 15.23
N PHE A 439 8.01 -5.09 14.05
CA PHE A 439 7.53 -5.69 12.80
C PHE A 439 8.27 -6.99 12.46
N VAL A 440 9.61 -6.97 12.50
CA VAL A 440 10.45 -8.14 12.22
C VAL A 440 10.15 -9.27 13.22
N ILE A 441 10.03 -8.96 14.52
CA ILE A 441 9.70 -9.96 15.55
C ILE A 441 8.33 -10.58 15.29
N ALA A 442 7.31 -9.77 14.99
CA ALA A 442 5.96 -10.25 14.70
C ALA A 442 5.93 -11.13 13.43
N LEU A 443 6.65 -10.70 12.38
CA LEU A 443 6.74 -11.41 11.10
C LEU A 443 7.43 -12.77 11.27
N LEU A 444 8.61 -12.79 11.90
CA LEU A 444 9.35 -14.04 12.15
C LEU A 444 8.54 -14.99 13.03
N SER A 445 7.93 -14.48 14.10
CA SER A 445 7.06 -15.28 14.98
C SER A 445 5.92 -15.93 14.20
N THR A 446 5.33 -15.21 13.24
CA THR A 446 4.23 -15.71 12.41
C THR A 446 4.70 -16.74 11.37
N ILE A 447 5.85 -16.51 10.73
CA ILE A 447 6.44 -17.44 9.75
C ILE A 447 6.74 -18.80 10.41
N PHE A 448 7.31 -18.79 11.61
CA PHE A 448 7.66 -20.01 12.35
C PHE A 448 6.50 -20.59 13.20
N MET A 449 5.30 -20.01 13.14
CA MET A 449 4.16 -20.44 13.98
C MET A 449 3.54 -21.78 13.54
N ARG A 450 3.75 -22.19 12.28
CA ARG A 450 3.15 -23.41 11.73
C ARG A 450 3.82 -24.65 12.34
N LYS A 451 3.05 -25.43 13.10
CA LYS A 451 3.49 -26.61 13.82
C LYS A 451 2.90 -27.89 13.22
N ARG A 452 3.77 -28.82 12.85
CA ARG A 452 3.44 -30.13 12.28
C ARG A 452 2.83 -31.06 13.33
N THR A 453 1.93 -31.93 12.90
CA THR A 453 1.40 -33.02 13.72
C THR A 453 2.42 -34.15 13.87
N GLU A 454 2.18 -35.07 14.81
CA GLU A 454 3.05 -36.25 15.00
C GLU A 454 3.09 -37.13 13.74
N TYR A 455 1.92 -37.40 13.15
CA TYR A 455 1.80 -38.10 11.87
C TYR A 455 2.64 -37.44 10.77
N SER A 456 2.53 -36.12 10.61
CA SER A 456 3.31 -35.42 9.59
C SER A 456 4.80 -35.39 9.89
N ALA A 457 5.21 -35.31 11.16
CA ALA A 457 6.61 -35.29 11.56
C ALA A 457 7.28 -36.64 11.30
N GLU A 458 6.59 -37.75 11.56
CA GLU A 458 7.05 -39.11 11.26
C GLU A 458 7.21 -39.32 9.75
N LEU A 459 6.18 -38.99 8.96
CA LEU A 459 6.25 -39.04 7.50
C LEU A 459 7.36 -38.14 6.95
N MET A 460 7.57 -36.95 7.52
CA MET A 460 8.68 -36.08 7.13
C MET A 460 10.05 -36.75 7.34
N GLY A 461 10.19 -37.55 8.40
CA GLY A 461 11.41 -38.31 8.67
C GLY A 461 11.69 -39.34 7.59
N ARG A 462 10.69 -40.14 7.24
CA ARG A 462 10.75 -41.15 6.16
C ARG A 462 10.97 -40.49 4.79
N LEU A 463 10.23 -39.43 4.48
CA LEU A 463 10.39 -38.66 3.23
C LEU A 463 11.77 -38.00 3.11
N LYS A 464 12.33 -37.49 4.22
CA LYS A 464 13.71 -36.96 4.22
C LYS A 464 14.73 -38.06 3.99
N GLY A 465 14.48 -39.25 4.53
CA GLY A 465 15.18 -40.48 4.20
C GLY A 465 15.18 -40.82 2.72
N PHE A 466 13.99 -40.91 2.15
CA PHE A 466 13.77 -41.20 0.74
C PHE A 466 14.41 -40.15 -0.17
N LYS A 467 14.24 -38.86 0.16
CA LYS A 467 14.92 -37.75 -0.53
C LYS A 467 16.45 -37.90 -0.49
N ASN A 468 17.00 -38.24 0.68
CA ASN A 468 18.43 -38.46 0.82
C ASN A 468 18.89 -39.65 -0.03
N PHE A 469 18.15 -40.76 -0.02
CA PHE A 469 18.43 -41.90 -0.89
C PHE A 469 18.46 -41.46 -2.36
N ILE A 470 17.43 -40.79 -2.88
CA ILE A 470 17.42 -40.28 -4.27
C ILE A 470 18.66 -39.42 -4.57
N LYS A 471 19.11 -38.61 -3.60
CA LYS A 471 20.24 -37.70 -3.76
C LYS A 471 21.61 -38.38 -3.74
N VAL A 472 21.80 -39.42 -2.92
CA VAL A 472 23.12 -40.01 -2.63
C VAL A 472 23.18 -41.53 -2.77
N ALA A 473 22.19 -42.16 -3.41
CA ALA A 473 22.11 -43.61 -3.53
C ALA A 473 23.36 -44.21 -4.18
N ASP A 474 23.86 -45.29 -3.56
CA ASP A 474 24.94 -46.10 -4.10
C ASP A 474 24.46 -46.92 -5.31
N LEU A 475 25.29 -47.01 -6.34
CA LEU A 475 25.02 -47.70 -7.60
C LEU A 475 24.70 -49.19 -7.38
N ASP A 476 25.37 -49.84 -6.42
CA ASP A 476 25.11 -51.26 -6.11
C ASP A 476 23.73 -51.46 -5.48
N ARG A 477 23.28 -50.49 -4.68
CA ARG A 477 21.92 -50.51 -4.11
C ARG A 477 20.87 -50.26 -5.17
N ILE A 478 21.12 -49.34 -6.10
CA ILE A 478 20.22 -49.07 -7.23
C ILE A 478 20.09 -50.30 -8.12
N LYS A 479 21.21 -50.95 -8.48
CA LYS A 479 21.18 -52.20 -9.26
C LYS A 479 20.31 -53.26 -8.60
N THR A 480 20.46 -53.46 -7.29
CA THR A 480 19.63 -54.42 -6.54
C THR A 480 18.14 -54.09 -6.67
N LEU A 481 17.76 -52.81 -6.49
CA LEU A 481 16.37 -52.38 -6.58
C LEU A 481 15.81 -52.46 -8.01
N VAL A 482 16.62 -52.20 -9.03
CA VAL A 482 16.25 -52.35 -10.45
C VAL A 482 16.08 -53.82 -10.83
N HIS A 483 16.88 -54.72 -10.26
CA HIS A 483 16.70 -56.16 -10.46
C HIS A 483 15.39 -56.66 -9.83
N GLU A 484 15.01 -56.14 -8.67
CA GLU A 484 13.74 -56.47 -7.99
C GLU A 484 12.53 -55.84 -8.70
N ASP A 485 12.67 -54.60 -9.19
CA ASP A 485 11.65 -53.83 -9.88
C ASP A 485 12.25 -53.18 -11.15
N PRO A 486 12.12 -53.82 -12.33
CA PRO A 486 12.67 -53.30 -13.59
C PRO A 486 12.13 -51.92 -13.98
N GLN A 487 11.01 -51.47 -13.39
CA GLN A 487 10.42 -50.15 -13.63
C GLN A 487 10.80 -49.14 -12.54
N TYR A 488 11.61 -49.52 -11.56
CA TYR A 488 11.95 -48.71 -10.38
C TYR A 488 12.40 -47.27 -10.73
N PHE A 489 13.20 -47.14 -11.80
CA PHE A 489 13.61 -45.83 -12.32
C PHE A 489 12.42 -44.90 -12.55
N TYR A 490 11.41 -45.38 -13.29
CA TYR A 490 10.19 -44.62 -13.63
C TYR A 490 9.25 -44.45 -12.44
N ASN A 491 9.25 -45.40 -11.50
CA ASN A 491 8.38 -45.38 -10.33
C ASN A 491 8.76 -44.24 -9.39
N VAL A 492 10.07 -44.01 -9.21
CA VAL A 492 10.61 -42.97 -8.31
C VAL A 492 10.68 -41.59 -8.97
N LEU A 493 10.72 -41.54 -10.30
CA LEU A 493 10.96 -40.33 -11.08
C LEU A 493 9.93 -39.19 -10.85
N PRO A 494 8.61 -39.42 -10.71
CA PRO A 494 7.66 -38.39 -10.29
C PRO A 494 7.97 -37.79 -8.91
N TYR A 495 8.50 -38.60 -7.99
CA TYR A 495 8.89 -38.15 -6.65
C TYR A 495 10.19 -37.36 -6.68
N ALA A 496 11.18 -37.79 -7.48
CA ALA A 496 12.39 -37.01 -7.74
C ALA A 496 12.04 -35.63 -8.31
N TYR A 497 11.07 -35.57 -9.22
CA TYR A 497 10.52 -34.31 -9.73
C TYR A 497 9.97 -33.44 -8.61
N VAL A 498 9.09 -33.97 -7.74
CA VAL A 498 8.54 -33.28 -6.57
C VAL A 498 9.64 -32.78 -5.61
N PHE A 499 10.66 -33.60 -5.33
CA PHE A 499 11.80 -33.22 -4.49
C PHE A 499 12.73 -32.19 -5.14
N GLY A 500 12.63 -31.98 -6.45
CA GLY A 500 13.56 -31.15 -7.23
C GLY A 500 14.92 -31.81 -7.41
N LEU A 501 14.95 -33.13 -7.53
CA LEU A 501 16.16 -33.96 -7.65
C LEU A 501 16.14 -34.82 -8.93
N THR A 502 15.43 -34.38 -9.98
CA THR A 502 15.31 -35.16 -11.24
C THR A 502 16.68 -35.41 -11.87
N ASP A 503 17.55 -34.41 -11.88
CA ASP A 503 18.88 -34.51 -12.51
C ASP A 503 19.80 -35.45 -11.72
N GLU A 504 19.81 -35.34 -10.39
CA GLU A 504 20.52 -36.29 -9.53
C GLU A 504 20.00 -37.71 -9.70
N TRP A 505 18.68 -37.88 -9.78
CA TRP A 505 18.08 -39.19 -9.99
C TRP A 505 18.43 -39.79 -11.34
N MET A 506 18.40 -39.01 -12.43
CA MET A 506 18.82 -39.48 -13.76
C MET A 506 20.30 -39.86 -13.79
N ARG A 507 21.16 -39.05 -13.16
CA ARG A 507 22.60 -39.31 -13.10
C ARG A 507 22.94 -40.64 -12.43
N ASN A 508 22.19 -41.02 -11.39
CA ASN A 508 22.40 -42.28 -10.71
C ASN A 508 22.17 -43.53 -11.60
N PHE A 509 21.54 -43.37 -12.75
CA PHE A 509 21.26 -44.43 -13.73
C PHE A 509 22.08 -44.27 -15.03
N GLU A 510 22.98 -43.28 -15.10
CA GLU A 510 23.89 -43.13 -16.25
C GLU A 510 24.77 -44.39 -16.38
N GLY A 511 24.70 -45.04 -17.55
CA GLY A 511 25.44 -46.28 -17.82
C GLY A 511 24.74 -47.57 -17.39
N LEU A 512 23.52 -47.51 -16.84
CA LEU A 512 22.65 -48.67 -16.64
C LEU A 512 21.69 -48.82 -17.83
N GLU A 513 21.50 -50.04 -18.32
CA GLU A 513 20.47 -50.34 -19.32
C GLU A 513 19.09 -50.37 -18.66
N VAL A 514 18.37 -49.25 -18.74
CA VAL A 514 16.98 -49.14 -18.27
C VAL A 514 16.06 -49.42 -19.45
N GLN A 515 15.22 -50.46 -19.34
CA GLN A 515 14.22 -50.76 -20.38
C GLN A 515 13.17 -49.64 -20.43
N PRO A 516 12.70 -49.22 -21.63
CA PRO A 516 11.70 -48.16 -21.73
C PRO A 516 10.40 -48.54 -21.01
N PRO A 517 9.63 -47.57 -20.49
CA PRO A 517 8.39 -47.87 -19.82
C PRO A 517 7.31 -48.27 -20.83
N SER A 518 6.50 -49.27 -20.49
CA SER A 518 5.41 -49.74 -21.37
C SER A 518 4.30 -48.72 -21.60
N TRP A 519 4.16 -47.74 -20.72
CA TRP A 519 3.20 -46.65 -20.82
C TRP A 519 3.67 -45.48 -21.69
N TYR A 520 4.88 -45.55 -22.27
CA TYR A 520 5.43 -44.49 -23.10
C TYR A 520 5.71 -44.98 -24.53
N THR A 521 5.13 -44.30 -25.51
CA THR A 521 5.27 -44.64 -26.94
C THR A 521 5.54 -43.40 -27.78
N GLY A 522 5.96 -43.57 -29.03
CA GLY A 522 6.19 -42.43 -29.94
C GLY A 522 7.10 -42.75 -31.12
N ASN A 523 7.14 -41.81 -32.07
CA ASN A 523 7.88 -41.96 -33.33
C ASN A 523 9.39 -41.67 -33.21
N VAL A 524 9.89 -41.17 -32.06
CA VAL A 524 11.26 -40.67 -31.95
C VAL A 524 11.89 -40.88 -30.56
N GLY A 525 13.04 -41.58 -30.52
CA GLY A 525 14.01 -41.59 -29.41
C GLY A 525 13.60 -42.35 -28.14
N ALA A 526 14.55 -42.53 -27.22
CA ALA A 526 14.30 -43.09 -25.88
C ALA A 526 13.55 -42.08 -24.99
N PHE A 527 12.87 -42.58 -23.96
CA PHE A 527 12.14 -41.75 -23.00
C PHE A 527 13.07 -40.75 -22.30
N HIS A 528 12.68 -39.47 -22.29
CA HIS A 528 13.35 -38.41 -21.54
C HIS A 528 12.36 -37.62 -20.67
N MET A 529 12.49 -37.77 -19.35
CA MET A 529 11.60 -37.14 -18.38
C MET A 529 11.57 -35.62 -18.47
N LEU A 530 12.72 -34.98 -18.71
CA LEU A 530 12.82 -33.52 -18.79
C LEU A 530 11.95 -32.96 -19.92
N TYR A 531 11.87 -33.64 -21.05
CA TYR A 531 11.01 -33.23 -22.17
C TYR A 531 9.54 -33.34 -21.81
N LEU A 532 9.15 -34.46 -21.20
CA LEU A 532 7.78 -34.66 -20.72
C LEU A 532 7.39 -33.61 -19.66
N MET A 533 8.25 -33.38 -18.67
CA MET A 533 7.98 -32.40 -17.61
C MET A 533 7.95 -30.97 -18.14
N ASN A 534 8.82 -30.60 -19.08
CA ASN A 534 8.76 -29.28 -19.70
C ASN A 534 7.44 -29.07 -20.46
N SER A 535 6.96 -30.07 -21.20
CA SER A 535 5.66 -29.98 -21.87
C SER A 535 4.47 -30.06 -20.90
N ILE A 536 4.59 -30.75 -19.78
CA ILE A 536 3.54 -30.74 -18.75
C ILE A 536 3.53 -29.40 -18.01
N ASN A 537 4.69 -28.76 -17.86
CA ASN A 537 4.78 -27.44 -17.25
C ASN A 537 4.16 -26.35 -18.14
N THR A 538 4.05 -26.53 -19.47
CA THR A 538 3.26 -25.58 -20.29
C THR A 538 1.77 -25.62 -19.96
N ILE A 539 1.28 -26.70 -19.34
CA ILE A 539 -0.09 -26.75 -18.78
C ILE A 539 -0.20 -25.76 -17.61
N ALA A 540 0.87 -25.56 -16.84
CA ALA A 540 0.87 -24.56 -15.78
C ALA A 540 0.67 -23.14 -16.31
N ASP A 541 1.13 -22.85 -17.54
CA ASP A 541 0.98 -21.54 -18.18
C ASP A 541 -0.47 -21.24 -18.60
N THR A 542 -1.32 -22.26 -18.76
CA THR A 542 -2.75 -22.09 -19.06
C THR A 542 -3.61 -21.94 -17.80
N LEU A 543 -3.04 -22.18 -16.61
CA LEU A 543 -3.74 -22.02 -15.34
C LEU A 543 -3.89 -20.54 -14.96
N PRO A 544 -4.98 -20.17 -14.28
CA PRO A 544 -5.13 -18.83 -13.72
C PRO A 544 -3.97 -18.53 -12.78
N THR A 545 -3.13 -17.56 -13.14
CA THR A 545 -2.14 -17.01 -12.21
C THR A 545 -2.87 -16.10 -11.22
N ALA A 546 -2.51 -16.18 -9.93
CA ALA A 546 -2.89 -15.13 -9.00
C ALA A 546 -2.39 -13.80 -9.58
N PRO A 547 -3.20 -12.72 -9.54
CA PRO A 547 -2.75 -11.44 -10.07
C PRO A 547 -1.42 -11.08 -9.38
N PRO A 548 -0.39 -10.66 -10.13
CA PRO A 548 0.81 -10.15 -9.52
C PRO A 548 0.41 -8.99 -8.59
N ALA A 549 1.01 -8.94 -7.39
CA ALA A 549 0.90 -7.76 -6.56
C ALA A 549 1.51 -6.60 -7.35
N ASP A 550 0.66 -5.70 -7.85
CA ASP A 550 1.10 -4.53 -8.59
C ASP A 550 2.06 -3.71 -7.75
N LYS A 551 3.31 -3.61 -8.23
CA LYS A 551 4.28 -2.66 -7.70
C LYS A 551 3.85 -1.28 -8.17
N SER A 552 3.08 -0.57 -7.35
CA SER A 552 2.86 0.87 -7.54
C SER A 552 4.17 1.61 -7.23
N SER A 553 4.89 1.95 -8.29
CA SER A 553 6.03 2.86 -8.25
C SER A 553 5.49 4.28 -8.03
N PHE A 554 5.63 4.80 -6.82
CA PHE A 554 5.32 6.20 -6.49
C PHE A 554 6.49 7.07 -6.98
N GLY A 555 6.38 7.57 -8.21
CA GLY A 555 7.33 8.52 -8.79
C GLY A 555 6.83 9.95 -8.58
N GLY A 556 7.17 10.54 -7.43
CA GLY A 556 7.00 11.97 -7.16
C GLY A 556 8.23 12.73 -7.63
N GLY A 557 8.09 13.55 -8.67
CA GLY A 557 9.11 14.46 -9.15
C GLY A 557 8.48 15.81 -9.46
N GLY A 558 8.54 16.73 -8.48
CA GLY A 558 8.16 18.13 -8.63
C GLY A 558 9.34 19.01 -8.26
N SER A 559 9.68 19.95 -9.14
CA SER A 559 10.80 20.87 -9.04
C SER A 559 10.26 22.30 -9.18
N PHE A 560 10.23 23.10 -8.11
CA PHE A 560 10.17 24.57 -8.03
C PHE A 560 10.38 24.92 -6.53
N GLY A 561 11.05 25.96 -6.04
CA GLY A 561 11.60 27.19 -6.63
C GLY A 561 11.11 28.42 -5.83
N GLY A 562 11.95 28.97 -4.94
CA GLY A 562 11.90 30.37 -4.44
C GLY A 562 10.90 30.68 -3.31
N GLY A 563 11.37 31.37 -2.25
CA GLY A 563 10.51 31.89 -1.18
C GLY A 563 9.92 33.26 -1.54
N PHE A 564 8.61 33.40 -1.35
CA PHE A 564 7.81 34.58 -1.67
C PHE A 564 6.65 34.74 -0.64
N SER A 565 5.94 35.88 -0.61
CA SER A 565 4.85 36.09 0.37
C SER A 565 3.62 35.20 0.11
N GLY A 566 2.77 35.00 1.11
CA GLY A 566 1.47 34.33 0.98
C GLY A 566 1.50 32.79 0.94
N GLY A 567 2.62 32.17 1.35
CA GLY A 567 2.72 30.72 1.55
C GLY A 567 2.44 30.24 2.98
N GLY A 568 2.01 31.14 3.88
CA GLY A 568 1.81 30.85 5.30
C GLY A 568 0.44 30.26 5.63
N PHE A 569 0.30 29.90 6.91
CA PHE A 569 -0.94 29.41 7.52
C PHE A 569 -1.69 30.57 8.20
N GLY A 570 -3.01 30.46 8.35
CA GLY A 570 -3.87 31.49 8.95
C GLY A 570 -4.57 32.39 7.93
N GLY A 571 -3.95 32.71 6.80
CA GLY A 571 -4.56 33.48 5.72
C GLY A 571 -5.11 32.61 4.61
N GLY A 572 -6.43 32.64 4.44
CA GLY A 572 -7.08 32.12 3.24
C GLY A 572 -7.70 33.27 2.46
N GLY A 573 -9.02 33.33 2.43
CA GLY A 573 -9.77 34.26 1.59
C GLY A 573 -11.21 34.45 2.03
N GLY A 574 -12.00 35.03 1.15
CA GLY A 574 -13.44 35.17 1.36
C GLY A 574 -14.15 35.74 0.15
N GLY A 575 -15.47 35.57 0.17
CA GLY A 575 -16.35 35.94 -0.94
C GLY A 575 -17.81 35.91 -0.55
N ALA A 576 -18.71 36.31 -1.45
CA ALA A 576 -20.16 36.21 -1.23
C ALA A 576 -20.72 34.85 -1.65
N TRP A 577 -21.88 34.47 -1.11
CA TRP A 577 -22.59 33.24 -1.52
C TRP A 577 -24.10 33.38 -1.65
#